data_AF-A0A1V4SSS0-F1
#
_entry.id   AF-A0A1V4SSS0-F1
#
_cell.length_a   1.000
_cell.length_b   1.000
_cell.length_c   1.000
_cell.angle_alpha   90.00
_cell.angle_beta   90.00
_cell.angle_gamma   90.00
#
_symmetry.space_group_name_H-M   'P 1'
#
loop_
_entity.id
_entity.type
_entity.pdbx_description
1 polymer ?
#
loop_
_entity_poly.entity_id
_entity_poly.type
_entity_poly.pdbx_seq_one_letter_code
_entity_poly.pdbx_strand_id
1 'polypeptide(L)'
;MNLIGHRHILIKETKDILDRMVFIHNGAFLNYEDNKEEKQEALEVLENIVRKLGTALEKYKMKEITTNDMEDIYNVCKKGCNNIIVTYPWLSKFDLHNGAYFNYHENLDKHVIKYNKYKIIDEIKKLK
;
A
#
# COMPACT_ATOMS: atom_id res chain seq x y z
N MET A 1 -5.91 -6.02 -28.82
CA MET A 1 -6.78 -5.76 -27.64
C MET A 1 -7.28 -4.32 -27.71
N ASN A 2 -8.57 -4.10 -27.48
CA ASN A 2 -9.22 -2.80 -27.67
C ASN A 2 -8.72 -1.79 -26.59
N LEU A 3 -7.83 -0.86 -26.98
CA LEU A 3 -7.10 0.07 -26.09
C LEU A 3 -8.01 0.90 -25.16
N ILE A 4 -9.26 1.13 -25.57
CA ILE A 4 -10.27 1.86 -24.79
C ILE A 4 -10.68 1.09 -23.52
N GLY A 5 -10.86 -0.23 -23.62
CA GLY A 5 -11.23 -1.06 -22.48
C GLY A 5 -10.10 -1.12 -21.45
N HIS A 6 -8.85 -1.21 -21.94
CA HIS A 6 -7.66 -1.26 -21.09
C HIS A 6 -7.48 0.01 -20.25
N ARG A 7 -7.65 1.18 -20.88
CA ARG A 7 -7.60 2.48 -20.19
C ARG A 7 -8.62 2.59 -19.07
N HIS A 8 -9.85 2.13 -19.31
CA HIS A 8 -10.92 2.17 -18.32
C HIS A 8 -10.62 1.26 -17.12
N ILE A 9 -10.12 0.05 -17.39
CA ILE A 9 -9.70 -0.92 -16.35
C ILE A 9 -8.58 -0.30 -15.50
N LEU A 10 -7.55 0.25 -16.13
CA LEU A 10 -6.40 0.83 -15.43
C LEU A 10 -6.80 2.02 -14.53
N ILE A 11 -7.70 2.89 -15.00
CA ILE A 11 -8.27 3.98 -14.18
C ILE A 11 -8.99 3.42 -12.97
N LYS A 12 -9.84 2.40 -13.16
CA LYS A 12 -10.61 1.78 -12.08
C LYS A 12 -9.70 1.16 -11.03
N GLU A 13 -8.79 0.27 -11.45
CA GLU A 13 -7.89 -0.41 -10.52
C GLU A 13 -6.97 0.56 -9.77
N THR A 14 -6.49 1.60 -10.46
CA THR A 14 -5.68 2.64 -9.82
C THR A 14 -6.47 3.37 -8.74
N LYS A 15 -7.72 3.75 -9.04
CA LYS A 15 -8.59 4.43 -8.08
C LYS A 15 -8.86 3.55 -6.87
N ASP A 16 -9.17 2.28 -7.08
CA ASP A 16 -9.44 1.32 -5.99
C ASP A 16 -8.23 1.19 -5.05
N ILE A 17 -7.00 1.12 -5.58
CA ILE A 17 -5.78 1.11 -4.77
C ILE A 17 -5.57 2.43 -4.04
N LEU A 18 -5.79 3.56 -4.72
CA LEU A 18 -5.62 4.89 -4.15
C LEU A 18 -6.57 5.10 -2.96
N ASP A 19 -7.85 4.80 -3.14
CA ASP A 19 -8.88 4.93 -2.10
C ASP A 19 -8.53 4.07 -0.87
N ARG A 20 -8.10 2.81 -1.10
CA ARG A 20 -7.63 1.91 -0.04
C ARG A 20 -6.45 2.48 0.75
N MET A 21 -5.42 2.94 0.05
CA MET A 21 -4.19 3.42 0.69
C MET A 21 -4.39 4.76 1.41
N VAL A 22 -5.19 5.67 0.85
CA VAL A 22 -5.59 6.93 1.51
C VAL A 22 -6.32 6.65 2.81
N PHE A 23 -7.25 5.68 2.79
CA PHE A 23 -8.01 5.33 3.98
C PHE A 23 -7.11 4.74 5.08
N ILE A 24 -6.19 3.83 4.71
CA ILE A 24 -5.18 3.29 5.62
C ILE A 24 -4.31 4.40 6.21
N HIS A 25 -3.80 5.30 5.36
CA HIS A 25 -2.97 6.43 5.78
C HIS A 25 -3.67 7.29 6.82
N ASN A 26 -4.90 7.73 6.50
CA ASN A 26 -5.66 8.62 7.37
C ASN A 26 -6.06 7.94 8.67
N GLY A 27 -6.45 6.66 8.61
CA GLY A 27 -6.73 5.87 9.81
C GLY A 27 -5.50 5.75 10.71
N ALA A 28 -4.34 5.45 10.13
CA ALA A 28 -3.07 5.37 10.86
C ALA A 28 -2.66 6.72 11.46
N PHE A 29 -2.74 7.80 10.70
CA PHE A 29 -2.39 9.16 11.14
C PHE A 29 -3.27 9.63 12.31
N LEU A 30 -4.59 9.40 12.25
CA LEU A 30 -5.52 9.84 13.29
C LEU A 30 -5.44 9.03 14.58
N ASN A 31 -4.98 7.78 14.53
CA ASN A 31 -4.97 6.87 15.69
C ASN A 31 -3.60 6.74 16.36
N TYR A 32 -2.56 7.42 15.85
CA TYR A 32 -1.23 7.38 16.45
C TYR A 32 -0.69 8.80 16.60
N GLU A 33 -1.01 9.40 17.76
CA GLU A 33 -0.52 10.73 18.17
C GLU A 33 0.95 10.73 18.61
N ASP A 34 1.53 9.56 18.92
CA ASP A 34 2.91 9.46 19.42
C ASP A 34 3.95 9.35 18.29
N ASN A 35 4.86 10.34 18.26
CA ASN A 35 6.06 10.48 17.42
C ASN A 35 7.08 9.33 17.59
N LYS A 36 6.71 8.10 17.23
CA LYS A 36 7.67 7.02 17.02
C LYS A 36 8.16 7.08 15.59
N GLU A 37 9.46 7.22 15.41
CA GLU A 37 10.16 7.33 14.11
C GLU A 37 9.67 6.29 13.08
N GLU A 38 9.50 5.03 13.50
CA GLU A 38 8.98 3.95 12.65
C GLU A 38 7.58 4.22 12.08
N LYS A 39 6.68 4.83 12.86
CA LYS A 39 5.32 5.14 12.41
C LYS A 39 5.31 6.32 11.44
N GLN A 40 6.13 7.32 11.73
CA GLN A 40 6.27 8.48 10.86
C GLN A 40 6.87 8.06 9.50
N GLU A 41 7.90 7.22 9.51
CA GLU A 41 8.47 6.64 8.29
C GLU A 41 7.41 5.89 7.48
N ALA A 42 6.60 5.03 8.12
CA ALA A 42 5.54 4.30 7.45
C ALA A 42 4.49 5.24 6.82
N LEU A 43 4.10 6.32 7.50
CA LEU A 43 3.15 7.30 6.98
C LEU A 43 3.75 8.08 5.79
N GLU A 44 4.99 8.55 5.90
CA GLU A 44 5.68 9.29 4.83
C GLU A 44 5.85 8.44 3.56
N VAL A 45 6.20 7.17 3.70
CA VAL A 45 6.32 6.26 2.54
C VAL A 45 4.95 6.03 1.90
N LEU A 46 3.90 5.84 2.70
CA LEU A 46 2.54 5.64 2.20
C LEU A 46 2.03 6.89 1.48
N GLU A 47 2.22 8.07 2.06
CA GLU A 47 1.86 9.36 1.48
C GLU A 47 2.55 9.57 0.12
N ASN A 48 3.85 9.26 0.05
CA ASN A 48 4.61 9.38 -1.20
C ASN A 48 4.06 8.47 -2.31
N ILE A 49 3.70 7.23 -1.99
CA ILE A 49 3.10 6.30 -2.95
C ILE A 49 1.73 6.82 -3.41
N VAL A 50 0.86 7.22 -2.48
CA VAL A 50 -0.48 7.76 -2.75
C VAL A 50 -0.39 9.01 -3.63
N ARG A 51 0.49 9.96 -3.28
CA ARG A 51 0.69 11.19 -4.04
C ARG A 51 1.15 10.91 -5.47
N LYS A 52 2.12 9.99 -5.64
CA LYS A 52 2.62 9.59 -6.96
C LYS A 52 1.52 8.97 -7.81
N LEU A 53 0.76 8.04 -7.23
CA LEU A 53 -0.32 7.34 -7.92
C LEU A 53 -1.47 8.28 -8.28
N GLY A 54 -1.90 9.14 -7.35
CA GLY A 54 -2.96 10.13 -7.57
C GLY A 54 -2.60 11.16 -8.63
N THR A 55 -1.36 11.69 -8.59
CA THR A 55 -0.87 12.62 -9.62
C THR A 55 -0.86 11.95 -11.00
N ALA A 56 -0.37 10.71 -11.09
CA ALA A 56 -0.36 9.98 -12.36
C ALA A 56 -1.79 9.72 -12.88
N LEU A 57 -2.73 9.38 -11.99
CA LEU A 57 -4.12 9.16 -12.35
C LEU A 57 -4.77 10.42 -12.94
N GLU A 58 -4.56 11.59 -12.34
CA GLU A 58 -5.10 12.85 -12.86
C GLU A 58 -4.50 13.20 -14.23
N LYS A 59 -3.17 13.12 -14.36
CA LYS A 59 -2.49 13.28 -15.65
C LYS A 59 -3.00 12.30 -16.69
N TYR A 60 -3.24 11.05 -16.31
CA TYR A 60 -3.74 10.04 -17.21
C TYR A 60 -5.17 10.36 -17.67
N LYS A 61 -6.07 10.76 -16.76
CA LYS A 61 -7.44 11.21 -17.11
C LYS A 61 -7.42 12.38 -18.10
N MET A 62 -6.51 13.35 -17.91
CA MET A 62 -6.30 14.50 -18.79
C MET A 62 -5.56 14.17 -20.10
N LYS A 63 -5.12 12.90 -20.29
CA LYS A 63 -4.35 12.42 -21.45
C LYS A 63 -2.95 13.06 -21.58
N GLU A 64 -2.38 13.51 -20.46
CA GLU A 64 -1.02 14.07 -20.41
C GLU A 64 0.08 13.01 -20.37
N ILE A 65 -0.25 11.78 -19.93
CA ILE A 65 0.65 10.63 -19.96
C ILE A 65 0.03 9.49 -20.76
N THR A 66 0.88 8.62 -21.33
CA THR A 66 0.43 7.47 -22.11
C THR A 66 -0.07 6.33 -21.22
N THR A 67 -0.72 5.32 -21.82
CA THR A 67 -1.13 4.13 -21.08
C THR A 67 0.06 3.36 -20.52
N ASN A 68 1.16 3.28 -21.26
CA ASN A 68 2.37 2.60 -20.80
C ASN A 68 2.99 3.31 -19.59
N ASP A 69 3.08 4.65 -19.64
CA ASP A 69 3.57 5.44 -18.50
C ASP A 69 2.71 5.19 -17.24
N MET A 70 1.39 5.14 -17.42
CA MET A 70 0.46 4.87 -16.34
C MET A 70 0.60 3.44 -15.79
N GLU A 71 0.77 2.43 -16.65
CA GLU A 71 1.00 1.04 -16.24
C GLU A 71 2.28 0.88 -15.45
N ASP A 72 3.37 1.51 -15.88
CA ASP A 72 4.65 1.46 -15.18
C ASP A 72 4.52 2.07 -13.78
N ILE A 73 3.88 3.24 -13.68
CA ILE A 73 3.62 3.90 -12.39
C ILE A 73 2.70 3.04 -11.52
N TYR A 74 1.61 2.52 -12.07
CA TYR A 74 0.66 1.65 -11.38
C TYR A 74 1.37 0.41 -10.81
N ASN A 75 2.18 -0.28 -11.61
CA ASN A 75 2.88 -1.49 -11.18
C ASN A 75 3.89 -1.21 -10.07
N VAL A 76 4.66 -0.12 -10.20
CA VAL A 76 5.61 0.31 -9.16
C VAL A 76 4.88 0.66 -7.86
N CYS A 77 3.82 1.46 -7.94
CA CYS A 77 3.07 1.88 -6.76
C CYS A 77 2.34 0.70 -6.11
N LYS A 78 1.69 -0.17 -6.88
CA LYS A 78 1.05 -1.40 -6.38
C LYS A 78 2.02 -2.29 -5.61
N LYS A 79 3.24 -2.47 -6.13
CA LYS A 79 4.30 -3.20 -5.43
C LYS A 79 4.74 -2.47 -4.16
N GLY A 80 4.87 -1.15 -4.20
CA GLY A 80 5.15 -0.30 -3.04
C GLY A 80 4.11 -0.44 -1.94
N CYS A 81 2.82 -0.39 -2.29
CA CYS A 81 1.70 -0.59 -1.36
C CYS A 81 1.76 -1.98 -0.71
N ASN A 82 2.06 -3.03 -1.46
CA ASN A 82 2.19 -4.36 -0.88
C ASN A 82 3.40 -4.46 0.06
N ASN A 83 4.54 -3.88 -0.34
CA ASN A 83 5.75 -3.89 0.47
C ASN A 83 5.52 -3.17 1.81
N ILE A 84 4.89 -1.99 1.80
CA ILE A 84 4.69 -1.23 3.03
C ILE A 84 3.77 -1.94 4.02
N ILE A 85 2.72 -2.61 3.55
CA ILE A 85 1.84 -3.42 4.40
C ILE A 85 2.58 -4.64 4.97
N VAL A 86 3.50 -5.24 4.21
CA VAL A 86 4.34 -6.35 4.72
C VAL A 86 5.36 -5.87 5.75
N THR A 87 5.99 -4.72 5.52
CA THR A 87 6.98 -4.13 6.44
C THR A 87 6.33 -3.62 7.73
N TYR A 88 5.15 -3.00 7.61
CA TYR A 88 4.38 -2.41 8.71
C TYR A 88 2.97 -3.04 8.80
N PRO A 89 2.84 -4.30 9.26
CA PRO A 89 1.56 -5.02 9.26
C PRO A 89 0.44 -4.32 10.02
N TRP A 90 0.77 -3.48 11.02
CA TRP A 90 -0.20 -2.75 11.82
C TRP A 90 -1.03 -1.76 10.99
N LEU A 91 -0.53 -1.27 9.84
CA LEU A 91 -1.28 -0.42 8.92
C LEU A 91 -2.55 -1.09 8.41
N SER A 92 -2.52 -2.43 8.24
CA SER A 92 -3.69 -3.15 7.75
C SER A 92 -4.91 -3.03 8.66
N LYS A 93 -4.76 -2.72 9.95
CA LYS A 93 -5.89 -2.47 10.86
C LYS A 93 -6.84 -1.38 10.36
N PHE A 94 -6.32 -0.45 9.57
CA PHE A 94 -7.07 0.67 9.02
C PHE A 94 -7.53 0.43 7.59
N ASP A 95 -7.44 -0.79 7.07
CA ASP A 95 -7.89 -1.11 5.71
C ASP A 95 -9.42 -0.99 5.62
N LEU A 96 -9.92 -0.45 4.50
CA LEU A 96 -11.34 -0.32 4.17
C LEU A 96 -12.10 -1.65 4.30
N HIS A 97 -11.41 -2.78 4.14
CA HIS A 97 -12.03 -4.11 4.21
C HIS A 97 -12.02 -4.74 5.62
N ASN A 98 -11.29 -4.16 6.57
CA ASN A 98 -11.22 -4.66 7.95
C ASN A 98 -12.40 -4.21 8.84
N GLY A 99 -13.22 -3.27 8.37
CA GLY A 99 -14.49 -2.90 9.02
C GLY A 99 -15.68 -3.83 8.71
N ALA A 100 -15.53 -4.82 7.82
CA ALA A 100 -16.67 -5.61 7.32
C ALA A 100 -16.45 -7.13 7.13
N TYR A 101 -15.27 -7.72 7.36
CA TYR A 101 -15.08 -9.16 7.16
C TYR A 101 -14.48 -9.89 8.37
N PHE A 102 -15.26 -10.84 8.87
CA PHE A 102 -15.12 -11.67 10.06
C PHE A 102 -13.91 -12.65 10.10
N ASN A 103 -12.91 -12.56 9.21
CA ASN A 103 -11.86 -13.61 9.08
C ASN A 103 -10.41 -13.09 8.93
N TYR A 104 -10.06 -11.94 9.51
CA TYR A 104 -8.67 -11.44 9.49
C TYR A 104 -7.70 -12.26 10.35
N HIS A 105 -8.17 -12.90 11.43
CA HIS A 105 -7.33 -13.74 12.30
C HIS A 105 -6.64 -14.90 11.54
N GLU A 106 -7.31 -15.51 10.56
CA GLU A 106 -6.76 -16.65 9.80
C GLU A 106 -5.61 -16.27 8.85
N ASN A 107 -5.52 -15.01 8.42
CA ASN A 107 -4.44 -14.52 7.54
C ASN A 107 -3.32 -13.82 8.31
N LEU A 108 -3.62 -13.28 9.49
CA LEU A 108 -2.63 -12.77 10.44
C LEU A 108 -1.66 -13.87 10.88
N ASP A 109 -2.16 -15.04 11.25
CA ASP A 109 -1.31 -16.14 11.73
C ASP A 109 -0.29 -16.57 10.68
N LYS A 110 -0.67 -16.62 9.40
CA LYS A 110 0.27 -16.96 8.30
C LYS A 110 1.35 -15.90 8.08
N HIS A 111 1.04 -14.62 8.26
CA HIS A 111 1.99 -13.52 8.05
C HIS A 111 2.85 -13.22 9.29
N VAL A 112 2.32 -13.36 10.50
CA VAL A 112 3.05 -13.23 11.78
C VAL A 112 4.14 -14.30 11.87
N ILE A 113 3.87 -15.54 11.46
CA ILE A 113 4.89 -16.60 11.38
C ILE A 113 6.06 -16.20 10.47
N LYS A 114 5.76 -15.53 9.34
CA LYS A 114 6.79 -15.10 8.39
C LYS A 114 7.65 -13.97 8.97
N TYR A 115 7.04 -12.96 9.60
CA TYR A 115 7.76 -11.86 10.23
C TYR A 115 8.64 -12.31 11.40
N ASN A 116 8.14 -13.18 12.27
CA ASN A 116 8.92 -13.75 13.38
C ASN A 116 10.12 -14.55 12.89
N LYS A 117 9.98 -15.31 11.78
CA LYS A 117 11.10 -16.04 11.19
C LYS A 117 12.21 -15.12 10.70
N TYR A 118 11.88 -13.99 10.05
CA TYR A 118 12.89 -13.04 9.58
C TYR A 118 13.54 -12.25 10.72
N LYS A 119 12.77 -11.85 11.74
CA LYS A 119 13.30 -11.17 12.93
C LYS A 119 14.32 -12.04 13.68
N ILE A 120 14.00 -13.32 13.87
CA ILE A 120 14.92 -14.30 14.48
C ILE A 120 16.20 -14.47 13.63
N ILE A 121 16.08 -14.53 12.31
CA ILE A 121 17.26 -14.66 11.41
C ILE A 121 18.17 -13.43 11.49
N ASP A 122 17.61 -12.23 11.55
CA ASP A 122 18.39 -10.99 11.66
C ASP A 122 19.05 -10.85 13.04
N GLU A 123 18.38 -11.26 14.12
CA GLU A 123 18.99 -11.30 15.45
C GLU A 123 20.15 -12.32 15.52
N ILE A 124 20.01 -13.50 14.91
CA ILE A 124 21.08 -14.51 14.83
C ILE A 124 22.29 -13.99 14.02
N LYS A 125 22.06 -13.24 12.94
CA LYS A 125 23.16 -12.66 12.15
C LYS A 125 23.93 -11.56 12.88
N LYS A 126 23.26 -10.79 13.75
CA LYS A 126 23.89 -9.72 14.55
C LYS A 126 24.73 -10.25 15.72
N LEU A 127 24.55 -11.52 16.10
CA LEU A 127 25.27 -12.18 17.18
C LEU A 127 26.53 -12.94 16.72
N LYS A 128 26.86 -12.91 15.41
CA LYS A 128 28.12 -13.40 14.83
C LYS A 128 29.02 -12.23 14.47
#